data_AF-A0A1H2Q019-F1
#
_entry.id   AF-A0A1H2Q019-F1
#
_cell.length_a   1.000
_cell.length_b   1.000
_cell.length_c   1.000
_cell.angle_alpha   90.00
_cell.angle_beta   90.00
_cell.angle_gamma   90.00
#
_symmetry.space_group_name_H-M   'P 1'
#
loop_
_entity.id
_entity.type
_entity.pdbx_description
1 polymer ?
#
loop_
_entity_poly.entity_id
_entity_poly.type
_entity_poly.pdbx_seq_one_letter_code
_entity_poly.pdbx_strand_id
1 'polypeptide(L)'
;MRGKVQWISMLVTSVLLVVLGTSIYLFAISSKNLDEKPRTKKIDFQQTKHRETEKRQVVPLSLQQKKVEQVLMDYEGRSPTYWGESVPGVKHHLDTKKKVMTLTFDACGGPRGSQVDKRLLQYLENEKIPATLFINSRWIDAHPKRFRQLAANPLFEIANHGTEHRPLSVNGRSVYGIKGTQGIREALNEILSNQRKIASITGKAPRYFRSGTAYYDDVSVAAAQKLGVQIVNFDILGDAGATYNREQVNEALLHARAGSIIILHMNQPESETAEGVRDAVPVLRKKGFRFVKVGDVGAR
;
A
#
# COMPACT_ATOMS: atom_id res chain seq x y z
N MET A 1 68.59 -7.39 4.44
CA MET A 1 68.76 -6.60 5.69
C MET A 1 67.50 -6.70 6.52
N ARG A 2 67.59 -6.58 7.86
CA ARG A 2 66.53 -6.27 8.88
C ARG A 2 65.06 -6.71 8.58
N GLY A 3 64.37 -7.49 9.39
CA GLY A 3 64.66 -8.12 10.69
C GLY A 3 63.36 -8.42 11.46
N LYS A 4 63.23 -9.59 12.10
CA LYS A 4 62.09 -9.97 12.98
C LYS A 4 62.53 -10.01 14.45
N VAL A 5 61.60 -9.78 15.39
CA VAL A 5 61.47 -10.45 16.72
C VAL A 5 60.18 -9.93 17.41
N GLN A 6 59.64 -10.67 18.39
CA GLN A 6 58.33 -10.44 19.05
C GLN A 6 58.46 -10.18 20.56
N TRP A 7 57.51 -9.39 21.13
CA TRP A 7 56.98 -9.46 22.51
C TRP A 7 55.49 -9.02 22.45
N ILE A 8 54.44 -9.54 23.12
CA ILE A 8 54.20 -10.51 24.22
C ILE A 8 53.88 -9.86 25.59
N SER A 9 52.64 -10.09 26.09
CA SER A 9 52.09 -9.86 27.46
C SER A 9 52.02 -8.42 28.01
N MET A 10 51.15 -8.00 28.95
CA MET A 10 49.91 -8.53 29.61
C MET A 10 49.12 -7.31 30.18
N LEU A 11 47.79 -7.29 30.37
CA LEU A 11 46.99 -7.71 31.55
C LEU A 11 47.54 -7.25 32.94
N VAL A 12 46.75 -6.81 33.93
CA VAL A 12 45.26 -6.65 34.00
C VAL A 12 44.85 -5.16 33.88
N THR A 13 44.19 -4.38 34.77
CA THR A 13 43.53 -4.55 36.09
C THR A 13 42.46 -3.44 36.28
N SER A 14 41.38 -3.69 37.04
CA SER A 14 40.32 -2.70 37.37
C SER A 14 40.08 -2.60 38.88
N VAL A 15 39.76 -1.41 39.41
CA VAL A 15 39.19 -1.23 40.77
C VAL A 15 38.11 -0.14 40.74
N LEU A 16 36.98 -0.42 41.40
CA LEU A 16 35.86 0.51 41.61
C LEU A 16 36.08 1.35 42.88
N LEU A 17 35.51 2.55 42.95
CA LEU A 17 35.16 3.16 44.24
C LEU A 17 33.86 3.96 44.11
N VAL A 18 32.94 3.74 45.05
CA VAL A 18 31.58 4.28 45.07
C VAL A 18 31.47 5.32 46.17
N VAL A 19 30.81 6.45 45.89
CA VAL A 19 30.29 7.36 46.90
C VAL A 19 28.81 7.61 46.63
N LEU A 20 27.98 7.25 47.61
CA LEU A 20 26.54 7.51 47.60
C LEU A 20 26.26 8.91 48.18
N GLY A 21 25.52 9.73 47.44
CA GLY A 21 24.97 11.00 47.93
C GLY A 21 23.46 10.91 48.03
N THR A 22 22.92 10.74 49.24
CA THR A 22 21.48 10.73 49.51
C THR A 22 20.99 12.13 49.86
N SER A 23 19.89 12.57 49.23
CA SER A 23 19.15 13.77 49.61
C SER A 23 17.67 13.45 49.73
N ILE A 24 17.22 13.23 50.97
CA ILE A 24 15.82 12.99 51.32
C ILE A 24 15.18 14.34 51.64
N TYR A 25 14.15 14.74 50.89
CA TYR A 25 13.24 15.82 51.29
C TYR A 25 11.94 15.23 51.83
N LEU A 26 11.92 15.02 53.15
CA LEU A 26 10.73 14.78 53.94
C LEU A 26 10.30 16.13 54.52
N PHE A 27 9.07 16.58 54.23
CA PHE A 27 8.45 17.68 54.98
C PHE A 27 7.22 17.17 55.72
N ALA A 28 7.00 17.70 56.92
CA ALA A 28 6.18 17.03 57.93
C ALA A 28 4.68 17.13 57.67
N ILE A 29 3.96 16.09 58.11
CA ILE A 29 2.50 16.06 58.20
C ILE A 29 2.06 16.99 59.33
N SER A 30 1.10 17.87 59.06
CA SER A 30 0.30 18.54 60.09
C SER A 30 -1.09 17.92 60.12
N SER A 31 -1.47 17.30 61.23
CA SER A 31 -2.74 16.60 61.39
C SER A 31 -3.68 17.38 62.32
N LYS A 32 -4.80 17.87 61.78
CA LYS A 32 -6.01 18.25 62.53
C LYS A 32 -7.20 18.55 61.59
N ASN A 33 -7.98 17.52 61.29
CA ASN A 33 -9.37 17.38 61.74
C ASN A 33 -10.01 16.14 61.12
N LEU A 34 -11.00 15.58 61.81
CA LEU A 34 -11.76 14.39 61.39
C LEU A 34 -13.16 14.79 60.87
N ASP A 35 -13.85 13.78 60.34
CA ASP A 35 -15.30 13.73 60.14
C ASP A 35 -15.95 14.73 59.17
N GLU A 36 -15.96 14.36 57.88
CA GLU A 36 -17.17 14.58 57.08
C GLU A 36 -17.47 13.38 56.14
N LYS A 37 -18.72 12.91 56.12
CA LYS A 37 -19.15 11.77 55.29
C LYS A 37 -19.45 12.24 53.85
N PRO A 38 -18.90 11.59 52.80
CA PRO A 38 -19.22 11.96 51.42
C PRO A 38 -20.69 11.66 51.08
N ARG A 39 -21.51 12.70 50.97
CA ARG A 39 -22.89 12.61 50.46
C ARG A 39 -22.88 12.16 48.99
N THR A 40 -23.65 11.11 48.68
CA THR A 40 -23.89 10.68 47.30
C THR A 40 -24.75 11.70 46.55
N LYS A 41 -24.14 12.52 45.69
CA LYS A 41 -24.86 13.26 44.66
C LYS A 41 -25.03 12.37 43.43
N LYS A 42 -26.29 12.14 43.01
CA LYS A 42 -26.58 11.63 41.67
C LYS A 42 -26.10 12.66 40.65
N ILE A 43 -25.33 12.23 39.66
CA ILE A 43 -24.99 13.05 38.48
C ILE A 43 -26.02 12.68 37.41
N ASP A 44 -26.71 13.68 36.87
CA ASP A 44 -27.77 13.46 35.87
C ASP A 44 -27.17 13.09 34.50
N PHE A 45 -27.87 12.26 33.74
CA PHE A 45 -27.31 11.49 32.63
C PHE A 45 -27.66 12.07 31.25
N GLN A 46 -27.51 13.39 31.08
CA GLN A 46 -27.78 14.08 29.81
C GLN A 46 -26.68 15.07 29.38
N GLN A 47 -26.67 15.35 28.08
CA GLN A 47 -26.03 16.52 27.44
C GLN A 47 -24.50 16.58 27.28
N THR A 48 -23.85 15.49 26.86
CA THR A 48 -22.60 15.57 26.05
C THR A 48 -22.62 14.65 24.83
N LYS A 49 -23.31 15.05 23.74
CA LYS A 49 -23.36 14.26 22.49
C LYS A 49 -23.30 15.10 21.20
N HIS A 50 -22.32 16.00 21.11
CA HIS A 50 -21.89 16.58 19.82
C HIS A 50 -20.36 16.60 19.71
N ARG A 51 -19.79 15.44 19.35
CA ARG A 51 -18.61 15.39 18.48
C ARG A 51 -19.09 14.82 17.16
N GLU A 52 -19.00 15.62 16.09
CA GLU A 52 -19.33 15.14 14.75
C GLU A 52 -18.21 14.23 14.26
N THR A 53 -18.40 12.93 14.45
CA THR A 53 -17.71 11.93 13.64
C THR A 53 -18.25 12.03 12.22
N GLU A 54 -17.42 12.57 11.33
CA GLU A 54 -17.68 12.71 9.90
C GLU A 54 -18.28 11.42 9.33
N LYS A 55 -19.58 11.44 9.01
CA LYS A 55 -20.30 10.26 8.51
C LYS A 55 -19.82 9.93 7.10
N ARG A 56 -18.76 9.12 6.99
CA ARG A 56 -18.50 8.36 5.76
C ARG A 56 -19.76 7.59 5.39
N GLN A 57 -20.45 8.05 4.34
CA GLN A 57 -21.72 7.48 3.93
C GLN A 57 -21.52 6.04 3.48
N VAL A 58 -21.96 5.09 4.32
CA VAL A 58 -22.17 3.72 3.90
C VAL A 58 -23.37 3.72 2.98
N VAL A 59 -23.12 3.89 1.68
CA VAL A 59 -24.15 3.86 0.63
C VAL A 59 -24.86 2.51 0.73
N PRO A 60 -26.19 2.47 0.95
CA PRO A 60 -26.95 1.22 1.00
C PRO A 60 -26.68 0.33 -0.22
N LEU A 61 -26.58 -0.99 0.00
CA LEU A 61 -26.22 -1.95 -1.06
C LEU A 61 -27.13 -1.83 -2.29
N SER A 62 -28.43 -1.58 -2.07
CA SER A 62 -29.42 -1.34 -3.13
C SER A 62 -29.16 -0.06 -3.95
N LEU A 63 -28.58 0.98 -3.36
CA LEU A 63 -28.16 2.20 -4.05
C LEU A 63 -26.84 2.01 -4.81
N GLN A 64 -25.90 1.21 -4.28
CA GLN A 64 -24.73 0.80 -5.06
C GLN A 64 -25.14 -0.06 -6.27
N GLN A 65 -26.03 -1.04 -6.10
CA GLN A 65 -26.51 -1.89 -7.19
C GLN A 65 -27.21 -1.07 -8.29
N LYS A 66 -28.12 -0.16 -7.93
CA LYS A 66 -28.76 0.76 -8.88
C LYS A 66 -27.73 1.61 -9.64
N LYS A 67 -26.70 2.12 -8.97
CA LYS A 67 -25.62 2.88 -9.62
C LYS A 67 -24.78 2.02 -10.58
N VAL A 68 -24.54 0.75 -10.25
CA VAL A 68 -23.80 -0.19 -11.12
C VAL A 68 -24.61 -0.49 -12.39
N GLU A 69 -25.90 -0.82 -12.28
CA GLU A 69 -26.71 -1.10 -13.48
C GLU A 69 -26.94 0.15 -14.33
N GLN A 70 -27.05 1.36 -13.74
CA GLN A 70 -27.06 2.60 -14.53
C GLN A 70 -25.75 2.79 -15.32
N VAL A 71 -24.59 2.60 -14.70
CA VAL A 71 -23.29 2.72 -15.40
C VAL A 71 -23.11 1.61 -16.45
N LEU A 72 -23.71 0.44 -16.27
CA LEU A 72 -23.74 -0.60 -17.30
C LEU A 72 -24.59 -0.13 -18.49
N MET A 73 -25.82 0.34 -18.27
CA MET A 73 -26.68 0.90 -19.33
C MET A 73 -26.05 2.10 -20.06
N ASP A 74 -25.41 3.01 -19.32
CA ASP A 74 -24.76 4.20 -19.86
C ASP A 74 -23.60 3.85 -20.82
N TYR A 75 -22.93 2.70 -20.65
CA TYR A 75 -21.69 2.33 -21.35
C TYR A 75 -21.81 1.06 -22.23
N GLU A 76 -22.95 0.38 -22.23
CA GLU A 76 -23.17 -0.82 -23.06
C GLU A 76 -23.05 -0.51 -24.56
N GLY A 77 -22.46 -1.43 -25.33
CA GLY A 77 -22.28 -1.27 -26.78
C GLY A 77 -21.33 -0.15 -27.24
N ARG A 78 -20.71 0.62 -26.34
CA ARG A 78 -19.76 1.69 -26.72
C ARG A 78 -18.45 1.11 -27.30
N SER A 79 -18.03 1.63 -28.44
CA SER A 79 -16.70 1.36 -29.02
C SER A 79 -15.63 2.23 -28.35
N PRO A 80 -14.46 1.66 -27.98
CA PRO A 80 -13.34 2.42 -27.42
C PRO A 80 -12.52 3.13 -28.50
N THR A 81 -11.93 4.27 -28.13
CA THR A 81 -11.03 5.06 -28.98
C THR A 81 -9.57 4.94 -28.57
N TYR A 82 -9.29 4.56 -27.32
CA TYR A 82 -7.93 4.35 -26.81
C TYR A 82 -7.73 2.92 -26.31
N TRP A 83 -6.48 2.45 -26.36
CA TRP A 83 -6.07 1.18 -25.77
C TRP A 83 -4.59 1.26 -25.38
N GLY A 84 -4.27 0.92 -24.12
CA GLY A 84 -2.89 0.97 -23.64
C GLY A 84 -2.79 1.07 -22.13
N GLU A 85 -1.56 1.29 -21.66
CA GLU A 85 -1.29 1.66 -20.28
C GLU A 85 -1.68 3.13 -19.99
N SER A 86 -1.56 3.99 -21.01
CA SER A 86 -1.85 5.43 -20.93
C SER A 86 -3.08 5.77 -21.76
N VAL A 87 -4.27 5.67 -21.15
CA VAL A 87 -5.55 6.10 -21.76
C VAL A 87 -6.21 7.19 -20.91
N PRO A 88 -7.10 8.04 -21.48
CA PRO A 88 -7.70 9.16 -20.75
C PRO A 88 -8.34 8.75 -19.41
N GLY A 89 -7.85 9.34 -18.32
CA GLY A 89 -8.32 9.06 -16.97
C GLY A 89 -7.54 8.00 -16.18
N VAL A 90 -6.56 7.33 -16.79
CA VAL A 90 -5.53 6.58 -16.04
C VAL A 90 -4.55 7.57 -15.42
N LYS A 91 -4.20 7.34 -14.16
CA LYS A 91 -3.28 8.18 -13.38
C LYS A 91 -1.92 7.52 -13.29
N HIS A 92 -0.86 8.28 -13.53
CA HIS A 92 0.51 7.76 -13.62
C HIS A 92 1.45 8.38 -12.59
N HIS A 93 1.02 9.46 -11.93
CA HIS A 93 1.90 10.27 -11.08
C HIS A 93 1.17 10.75 -9.82
N LEU A 94 1.88 11.00 -8.73
CA LEU A 94 1.31 11.62 -7.54
C LEU A 94 0.99 13.10 -7.79
N ASP A 95 -0.08 13.62 -7.18
CA ASP A 95 -0.43 15.03 -7.29
C ASP A 95 0.38 15.90 -6.32
N THR A 96 1.64 16.16 -6.69
CA THR A 96 2.61 16.82 -5.81
C THR A 96 3.79 17.42 -6.58
N LYS A 97 4.39 18.46 -5.99
CA LYS A 97 5.70 19.02 -6.36
C LYS A 97 6.80 18.70 -5.33
N LYS A 98 6.46 18.02 -4.22
CA LYS A 98 7.40 17.65 -3.14
C LYS A 98 8.24 16.44 -3.59
N LYS A 99 9.46 16.29 -3.07
CA LYS A 99 10.29 15.06 -3.20
C LYS A 99 9.68 13.89 -2.41
N VAL A 100 8.56 13.37 -2.92
CA VAL A 100 7.95 12.12 -2.49
C VAL A 100 7.81 11.19 -3.70
N MET A 101 7.72 9.89 -3.45
CA MET A 101 7.39 8.88 -4.46
C MET A 101 6.67 7.71 -3.78
N THR A 102 6.05 6.83 -4.55
CA THR A 102 5.40 5.63 -3.99
C THR A 102 5.90 4.37 -4.69
N LEU A 103 6.33 3.40 -3.89
CA LEU A 103 6.53 2.03 -4.36
C LEU A 103 5.15 1.36 -4.39
N THR A 104 4.79 0.82 -5.54
CA THR A 104 3.56 0.06 -5.71
C THR A 104 3.89 -1.37 -6.06
N PHE A 105 3.28 -2.33 -5.34
CA PHE A 105 3.59 -3.75 -5.49
C PHE A 105 2.35 -4.52 -5.91
N ASP A 106 2.42 -5.13 -7.08
CA ASP A 106 1.35 -5.96 -7.63
C ASP A 106 1.49 -7.40 -7.10
N ALA A 107 0.35 -8.03 -6.82
CA ALA A 107 0.27 -9.40 -6.33
C ALA A 107 -0.74 -10.19 -7.19
N CYS A 108 -0.23 -10.72 -8.30
CA CYS A 108 -1.00 -11.20 -9.46
C CYS A 108 -1.91 -12.42 -9.21
N GLY A 109 -1.43 -13.38 -8.42
CA GLY A 109 -2.08 -14.67 -8.22
C GLY A 109 -2.04 -15.59 -9.45
N GLY A 110 -2.36 -16.87 -9.25
CA GLY A 110 -2.42 -17.86 -10.33
C GLY A 110 -1.05 -18.30 -10.89
N PRO A 111 -1.04 -19.01 -12.03
CA PRO A 111 0.10 -19.86 -12.44
C PRO A 111 1.37 -19.10 -12.86
N ARG A 112 1.31 -17.79 -13.09
CA ARG A 112 2.47 -16.96 -13.48
C ARG A 112 3.05 -16.12 -12.33
N GLY A 113 2.59 -16.32 -11.10
CA GLY A 113 3.12 -15.64 -9.92
C GLY A 113 2.09 -15.55 -8.80
N SER A 114 2.12 -16.50 -7.88
CA SER A 114 1.21 -16.54 -6.72
C SER A 114 1.92 -16.80 -5.40
N GLN A 115 3.22 -16.54 -5.32
CA GLN A 115 4.01 -16.72 -4.10
C GLN A 115 4.01 -15.44 -3.25
N VAL A 116 4.91 -15.36 -2.27
CA VAL A 116 5.04 -14.20 -1.37
C VAL A 116 6.51 -13.89 -1.16
N ASP A 117 6.96 -12.71 -1.60
CA ASP A 117 8.30 -12.24 -1.27
C ASP A 117 8.39 -11.76 0.19
N LYS A 118 8.86 -12.67 1.04
CA LYS A 118 9.15 -12.40 2.45
C LYS A 118 10.41 -11.52 2.62
N ARG A 119 11.39 -11.57 1.70
CA ARG A 119 12.63 -10.75 1.77
C ARG A 119 12.29 -9.27 1.56
N LEU A 120 11.48 -8.99 0.55
CA LEU A 120 10.95 -7.66 0.23
C LEU A 120 10.05 -7.13 1.35
N LEU A 121 9.00 -7.87 1.73
CA LEU A 121 8.02 -7.39 2.72
C LEU A 121 8.68 -7.13 4.09
N GLN A 122 9.55 -8.01 4.57
CA GLN A 122 10.28 -7.80 5.83
C GLN A 122 11.20 -6.57 5.76
N TYR A 123 11.78 -6.26 4.59
CA TYR A 123 12.59 -5.06 4.40
C TYR A 123 11.73 -3.79 4.47
N LEU A 124 10.59 -3.75 3.79
CA LEU A 124 9.63 -2.64 3.88
C LEU A 124 9.15 -2.41 5.32
N GLU A 125 8.88 -3.49 6.05
CA GLU A 125 8.42 -3.46 7.45
C GLU A 125 9.54 -2.96 8.40
N ASN A 126 10.78 -3.47 8.28
CA ASN A 126 11.93 -3.05 9.09
C ASN A 126 12.31 -1.59 8.87
N GLU A 127 12.41 -1.17 7.60
CA GLU A 127 12.78 0.19 7.20
C GLU A 127 11.62 1.19 7.30
N LYS A 128 10.43 0.74 7.70
CA LYS A 128 9.20 1.56 7.81
C LYS A 128 8.87 2.30 6.50
N ILE A 129 9.00 1.60 5.38
CA ILE A 129 8.74 2.12 4.04
C ILE A 129 7.24 1.94 3.73
N PRO A 130 6.44 3.02 3.65
CA PRO A 130 5.05 2.90 3.23
C PRO A 130 4.96 2.60 1.73
N ALA A 131 4.00 1.75 1.35
CA ALA A 131 3.83 1.27 -0.03
C ALA A 131 2.36 0.97 -0.35
N THR A 132 2.01 0.94 -1.63
CA THR A 132 0.63 0.64 -2.09
C THR A 132 0.59 -0.75 -2.72
N LEU A 133 -0.16 -1.68 -2.13
CA LEU A 133 -0.19 -3.07 -2.56
C LEU A 133 -1.44 -3.33 -3.41
N PHE A 134 -1.26 -3.61 -4.70
CA PHE A 134 -2.33 -3.94 -5.62
C PHE A 134 -2.56 -5.46 -5.58
N ILE A 135 -3.60 -5.90 -4.87
CA ILE A 135 -3.84 -7.32 -4.58
C ILE A 135 -4.93 -7.90 -5.49
N ASN A 136 -4.64 -9.02 -6.18
CA ASN A 136 -5.60 -9.76 -7.01
C ASN A 136 -6.42 -10.75 -6.16
N SER A 137 -7.69 -10.96 -6.52
CA SER A 137 -8.60 -11.91 -5.88
C SER A 137 -7.96 -13.28 -5.61
N ARG A 138 -7.27 -13.86 -6.59
CA ARG A 138 -6.72 -15.22 -6.53
C ARG A 138 -5.47 -15.30 -5.64
N TRP A 139 -4.75 -14.18 -5.47
CA TRP A 139 -3.67 -14.09 -4.47
C TRP A 139 -4.24 -14.03 -3.04
N ILE A 140 -5.39 -13.37 -2.84
CA ILE A 140 -6.11 -13.42 -1.55
C ILE A 140 -6.54 -14.86 -1.22
N ASP A 141 -7.03 -15.60 -2.21
CA ASP A 141 -7.48 -16.99 -2.03
C ASP A 141 -6.32 -17.94 -1.73
N ALA A 142 -5.15 -17.72 -2.37
CA ALA A 142 -3.93 -18.47 -2.06
C ALA A 142 -3.33 -18.12 -0.68
N HIS A 143 -3.40 -16.84 -0.26
CA HIS A 143 -2.72 -16.34 0.95
C HIS A 143 -3.63 -15.58 1.94
N PRO A 144 -4.80 -16.12 2.35
CA PRO A 144 -5.80 -15.36 3.13
C PRO A 144 -5.31 -14.98 4.54
N LYS A 145 -4.29 -15.67 5.08
CA LYS A 145 -3.61 -15.28 6.32
C LYS A 145 -2.66 -14.09 6.09
N ARG A 146 -1.84 -14.11 5.03
CA ARG A 146 -0.89 -13.02 4.74
C ARG A 146 -1.61 -11.76 4.27
N PHE A 147 -2.68 -11.89 3.49
CA PHE A 147 -3.50 -10.75 3.07
C PHE A 147 -4.06 -9.98 4.29
N ARG A 148 -4.61 -10.67 5.30
CA ARG A 148 -5.09 -10.03 6.54
C ARG A 148 -3.96 -9.34 7.32
N GLN A 149 -2.76 -9.92 7.37
CA GLN A 149 -1.59 -9.28 8.00
C GLN A 149 -1.23 -7.96 7.29
N LEU A 150 -1.12 -8.00 5.95
CA LEU A 150 -0.76 -6.82 5.16
C LEU A 150 -1.84 -5.73 5.23
N ALA A 151 -3.11 -6.10 5.18
CA ALA A 151 -4.24 -5.16 5.31
C ALA A 151 -4.39 -4.54 6.71
N ALA A 152 -3.79 -5.14 7.73
CA ALA A 152 -3.73 -4.60 9.09
C ALA A 152 -2.48 -3.74 9.35
N ASN A 153 -1.45 -3.79 8.50
CA ASN A 153 -0.21 -3.05 8.68
C ASN A 153 -0.37 -1.59 8.17
N PRO A 154 -0.20 -0.55 9.03
CA PRO A 154 -0.41 0.85 8.66
C PRO A 154 0.60 1.41 7.63
N LEU A 155 1.70 0.72 7.37
CA LEU A 155 2.63 1.05 6.27
C LEU A 155 1.96 0.86 4.90
N PHE A 156 1.00 -0.05 4.77
CA PHE A 156 0.46 -0.46 3.48
C PHE A 156 -0.94 0.12 3.20
N GLU A 157 -1.16 0.57 1.97
CA GLU A 157 -2.51 0.80 1.43
C GLU A 157 -2.88 -0.40 0.54
N ILE A 158 -4.08 -0.97 0.74
CA ILE A 158 -4.58 -2.05 -0.11
C ILE A 158 -5.36 -1.45 -1.29
N ALA A 159 -4.86 -1.72 -2.49
CA ALA A 159 -5.48 -1.41 -3.77
C ALA A 159 -5.95 -2.70 -4.47
N ASN A 160 -6.81 -2.57 -5.48
CA ASN A 160 -7.47 -3.67 -6.17
C ASN A 160 -6.74 -4.02 -7.49
N HIS A 161 -6.35 -5.29 -7.67
CA HIS A 161 -5.64 -5.77 -8.87
C HIS A 161 -6.45 -6.80 -9.67
N GLY A 162 -7.75 -6.53 -9.84
CA GLY A 162 -8.65 -7.39 -10.60
C GLY A 162 -9.02 -8.70 -9.91
N THR A 163 -9.79 -9.51 -10.64
CA THR A 163 -10.30 -10.79 -10.18
C THR A 163 -9.56 -11.90 -10.93
N GLU A 164 -9.69 -11.97 -12.25
CA GLU A 164 -9.03 -12.95 -13.11
C GLU A 164 -7.71 -12.45 -13.73
N HIS A 165 -7.28 -11.23 -13.41
CA HIS A 165 -6.01 -10.64 -13.85
C HIS A 165 -5.98 -10.40 -15.36
N ARG A 166 -7.06 -9.80 -15.86
CA ARG A 166 -7.29 -9.47 -17.27
C ARG A 166 -7.04 -7.97 -17.52
N PRO A 167 -6.65 -7.54 -18.73
CA PRO A 167 -6.80 -6.14 -19.11
C PRO A 167 -8.29 -5.76 -19.14
N LEU A 168 -8.58 -4.48 -18.92
CA LEU A 168 -9.94 -3.98 -19.10
C LEU A 168 -10.17 -3.65 -20.58
N SER A 169 -11.08 -4.37 -21.21
CA SER A 169 -11.49 -4.15 -22.58
C SER A 169 -13.00 -4.34 -22.68
N VAL A 170 -13.67 -3.50 -23.47
CA VAL A 170 -15.06 -3.73 -23.86
C VAL A 170 -15.16 -4.50 -25.18
N ASN A 171 -14.07 -4.59 -25.95
CA ASN A 171 -14.02 -5.26 -27.26
C ASN A 171 -13.04 -6.46 -27.33
N GLY A 172 -12.67 -7.06 -26.20
CA GLY A 172 -11.90 -8.33 -26.17
C GLY A 172 -10.41 -8.21 -26.46
N ARG A 173 -9.85 -7.00 -26.54
CA ARG A 173 -8.43 -6.80 -26.82
C ARG A 173 -7.56 -7.46 -25.74
N SER A 174 -6.49 -8.10 -26.19
CA SER A 174 -5.64 -8.98 -25.39
C SER A 174 -4.19 -8.53 -25.45
N VAL A 175 -3.42 -8.74 -24.39
CA VAL A 175 -2.00 -8.33 -24.28
C VAL A 175 -1.21 -9.36 -23.47
N TYR A 176 0.08 -9.54 -23.75
CA TYR A 176 0.96 -10.51 -23.06
C TYR A 176 0.40 -11.95 -22.98
N GLY A 177 -0.37 -12.37 -24.01
CA GLY A 177 -1.05 -13.67 -24.06
C GLY A 177 -2.31 -13.78 -23.18
N ILE A 178 -2.83 -12.68 -22.64
CA ILE A 178 -3.91 -12.64 -21.64
C ILE A 178 -5.20 -12.18 -22.31
N LYS A 179 -6.26 -13.02 -22.26
CA LYS A 179 -7.58 -12.65 -22.81
C LYS A 179 -8.18 -11.48 -22.02
N GLY A 180 -8.34 -10.34 -22.68
CA GLY A 180 -9.05 -9.20 -22.11
C GLY A 180 -10.52 -9.48 -21.83
N THR A 181 -11.10 -8.61 -21.01
CA THR A 181 -12.55 -8.58 -20.76
C THR A 181 -13.34 -8.29 -22.04
N GLN A 182 -14.61 -8.67 -22.07
CA GLN A 182 -15.48 -8.58 -23.25
C GLN A 182 -16.83 -7.98 -22.84
N GLY A 183 -17.18 -6.82 -23.41
CA GLY A 183 -18.28 -5.98 -22.95
C GLY A 183 -18.01 -5.28 -21.63
N ILE A 184 -18.73 -4.17 -21.37
CA ILE A 184 -18.55 -3.39 -20.14
C ILE A 184 -18.88 -4.20 -18.87
N ARG A 185 -19.81 -5.16 -18.97
CA ARG A 185 -20.20 -6.03 -17.85
C ARG A 185 -19.06 -6.93 -17.36
N GLU A 186 -18.20 -7.44 -18.23
CA GLU A 186 -17.00 -8.16 -17.78
C GLU A 186 -15.95 -7.22 -17.18
N ALA A 187 -15.69 -6.07 -17.82
CA ALA A 187 -14.69 -5.11 -17.34
C ALA A 187 -15.02 -4.55 -15.94
N LEU A 188 -16.30 -4.27 -15.66
CA LEU A 188 -16.73 -3.86 -14.32
C LEU A 188 -16.77 -5.04 -13.32
N ASN A 189 -17.08 -6.26 -13.76
CA ASN A 189 -17.03 -7.43 -12.86
C ASN A 189 -15.60 -7.78 -12.43
N GLU A 190 -14.61 -7.64 -13.31
CA GLU A 190 -13.19 -7.82 -13.01
C GLU A 190 -12.74 -6.90 -11.85
N ILE A 191 -13.21 -5.65 -11.82
CA ILE A 191 -13.01 -4.72 -10.70
C ILE A 191 -13.84 -5.12 -9.48
N LEU A 192 -15.17 -5.19 -9.66
CA LEU A 192 -16.13 -5.15 -8.56
C LEU A 192 -16.18 -6.45 -7.74
N SER A 193 -15.81 -7.60 -8.30
CA SER A 193 -15.78 -8.86 -7.55
C SER A 193 -14.64 -8.87 -6.53
N ASN A 194 -13.43 -8.51 -6.92
CA ASN A 194 -12.33 -8.30 -5.97
C ASN A 194 -12.57 -7.10 -5.04
N GLN A 195 -13.21 -6.03 -5.52
CA GLN A 195 -13.61 -4.88 -4.68
C GLN A 195 -14.47 -5.32 -3.49
N ARG A 196 -15.45 -6.20 -3.73
CA ARG A 196 -16.30 -6.80 -2.69
C ARG A 196 -15.51 -7.74 -1.77
N LYS A 197 -14.60 -8.56 -2.30
CA LYS A 197 -13.74 -9.47 -1.51
C LYS A 197 -12.81 -8.72 -0.56
N ILE A 198 -12.14 -7.67 -1.03
CA ILE A 198 -11.30 -6.83 -0.18
C ILE A 198 -12.16 -6.11 0.88
N ALA A 199 -13.31 -5.57 0.49
CA ALA A 199 -14.20 -4.89 1.42
C ALA A 199 -14.76 -5.80 2.54
N SER A 200 -15.12 -7.06 2.24
CA SER A 200 -15.65 -7.99 3.26
C SER A 200 -14.59 -8.48 4.25
N ILE A 201 -13.32 -8.53 3.84
CA ILE A 201 -12.20 -8.94 4.70
C ILE A 201 -11.64 -7.78 5.54
N THR A 202 -11.64 -6.55 5.00
CA THR A 202 -10.96 -5.38 5.61
C THR A 202 -11.91 -4.31 6.16
N GLY A 203 -13.22 -4.44 5.91
CA GLY A 203 -14.22 -3.41 6.20
C GLY A 203 -14.14 -2.17 5.31
N LYS A 204 -13.25 -2.14 4.30
CA LYS A 204 -13.00 -0.96 3.45
C LYS A 204 -12.86 -1.35 1.99
N ALA A 205 -13.63 -0.72 1.11
CA ALA A 205 -13.46 -0.85 -0.33
C ALA A 205 -12.22 -0.04 -0.80
N PRO A 206 -11.32 -0.61 -1.63
CA PRO A 206 -10.18 0.11 -2.20
C PRO A 206 -10.56 1.38 -2.98
N ARG A 207 -9.72 2.41 -2.92
CA ARG A 207 -9.87 3.64 -3.72
C ARG A 207 -9.29 3.48 -5.14
N TYR A 208 -8.26 2.66 -5.25
CA TYR A 208 -7.41 2.54 -6.44
C TYR A 208 -7.51 1.15 -7.06
N PHE A 209 -7.46 1.12 -8.39
CA PHE A 209 -7.45 -0.10 -9.20
C PHE A 209 -6.31 -0.07 -10.22
N ARG A 210 -5.73 -1.23 -10.48
CA ARG A 210 -4.81 -1.48 -11.59
C ARG A 210 -5.20 -2.82 -12.25
N SER A 211 -5.36 -2.87 -13.57
CA SER A 211 -5.67 -4.15 -14.24
C SER A 211 -4.48 -5.12 -14.11
N GLY A 212 -4.70 -6.42 -14.28
CA GLY A 212 -3.64 -7.45 -14.22
C GLY A 212 -2.58 -7.34 -15.32
N THR A 213 -2.55 -6.25 -16.07
CA THR A 213 -1.63 -6.01 -17.19
C THR A 213 -1.22 -4.56 -17.31
N ALA A 214 -1.73 -3.69 -16.43
CA ALA A 214 -1.77 -2.24 -16.60
C ALA A 214 -2.48 -1.72 -17.87
N TYR A 215 -3.00 -2.56 -18.77
CA TYR A 215 -3.75 -2.13 -19.96
C TYR A 215 -5.25 -1.94 -19.69
N TYR A 216 -5.82 -0.92 -20.35
CA TYR A 216 -7.26 -0.61 -20.39
C TYR A 216 -7.67 -0.04 -21.76
N ASP A 217 -8.98 0.16 -21.92
CA ASP A 217 -9.54 1.13 -22.86
C ASP A 217 -10.23 2.32 -22.15
N ASP A 218 -10.48 3.40 -22.89
CA ASP A 218 -11.11 4.63 -22.39
C ASP A 218 -12.54 4.41 -21.87
N VAL A 219 -13.29 3.49 -22.47
CA VAL A 219 -14.68 3.17 -22.10
C VAL A 219 -14.74 2.54 -20.71
N SER A 220 -13.92 1.52 -20.45
CA SER A 220 -13.86 0.84 -19.15
C SER A 220 -13.27 1.73 -18.04
N VAL A 221 -12.26 2.55 -18.35
CA VAL A 221 -11.71 3.53 -17.40
C VAL A 221 -12.76 4.56 -16.98
N ALA A 222 -13.48 5.16 -17.95
CA ALA A 222 -14.50 6.17 -17.65
C ALA A 222 -15.68 5.58 -16.86
N ALA A 223 -16.12 4.37 -17.17
CA ALA A 223 -17.17 3.68 -16.40
C ALA A 223 -16.74 3.38 -14.95
N ALA A 224 -15.51 2.89 -14.75
CA ALA A 224 -14.96 2.66 -13.41
C ALA A 224 -14.88 3.95 -12.57
N GLN A 225 -14.49 5.07 -13.20
CA GLN A 225 -14.50 6.40 -12.58
C GLN A 225 -15.91 6.85 -12.19
N LYS A 226 -16.94 6.60 -13.00
CA LYS A 226 -18.35 6.90 -12.63
C LYS A 226 -18.76 6.17 -11.35
N LEU A 227 -18.27 4.95 -11.13
CA LEU A 227 -18.49 4.21 -9.87
C LEU A 227 -17.66 4.73 -8.69
N GLY A 228 -16.64 5.55 -8.93
CA GLY A 228 -15.76 6.16 -7.92
C GLY A 228 -14.42 5.43 -7.75
N VAL A 229 -14.10 4.47 -8.61
CA VAL A 229 -12.81 3.77 -8.63
C VAL A 229 -11.80 4.61 -9.43
N GLN A 230 -10.62 4.88 -8.87
CA GLN A 230 -9.56 5.61 -9.56
C GLN A 230 -8.54 4.62 -10.14
N ILE A 231 -8.30 4.71 -11.45
CA ILE A 231 -7.35 3.84 -12.16
C ILE A 231 -5.94 4.41 -12.01
N VAL A 232 -4.99 3.59 -11.55
CA VAL A 232 -3.61 4.02 -11.23
C VAL A 232 -2.59 3.05 -11.81
N ASN A 233 -1.85 3.52 -12.82
CA ASN A 233 -0.66 2.86 -13.35
C ASN A 233 0.60 3.44 -12.68
N PHE A 234 1.60 3.81 -13.46
CA PHE A 234 2.97 4.14 -13.04
C PHE A 234 3.61 5.05 -14.10
N ASP A 235 4.67 5.75 -13.73
CA ASP A 235 5.57 6.44 -14.66
C ASP A 235 6.98 5.84 -14.69
N ILE A 236 7.26 4.84 -13.83
CA ILE A 236 8.52 4.08 -13.78
C ILE A 236 8.19 2.58 -13.75
N LEU A 237 8.67 1.84 -14.76
CA LEU A 237 8.67 0.38 -14.79
C LEU A 237 9.82 -0.13 -13.91
N GLY A 238 9.52 -0.53 -12.67
CA GLY A 238 10.54 -0.81 -11.66
C GLY A 238 11.22 -2.18 -11.76
N ASP A 239 10.51 -3.21 -12.23
CA ASP A 239 11.03 -4.59 -12.34
C ASP A 239 10.65 -5.35 -13.61
N ALA A 240 9.92 -4.70 -14.53
CA ALA A 240 9.37 -5.28 -15.76
C ALA A 240 8.64 -6.64 -15.57
N GLY A 241 7.80 -6.77 -14.53
CA GLY A 241 7.10 -8.03 -14.25
C GLY A 241 7.94 -9.02 -13.42
N ALA A 242 8.85 -8.48 -12.60
CA ALA A 242 9.91 -9.22 -11.91
C ALA A 242 10.88 -9.95 -12.86
N THR A 243 11.11 -9.40 -14.06
CA THR A 243 12.07 -9.94 -15.05
C THR A 243 13.41 -9.20 -15.05
N TYR A 244 13.48 -8.00 -14.45
CA TYR A 244 14.73 -7.28 -14.22
C TYR A 244 15.59 -7.95 -13.14
N ASN A 245 16.91 -7.88 -13.36
CA ASN A 245 17.89 -8.22 -12.33
C ASN A 245 18.05 -7.11 -11.28
N ARG A 246 18.82 -7.39 -10.24
CA ARG A 246 19.11 -6.47 -9.12
C ARG A 246 19.52 -5.07 -9.60
N GLU A 247 20.47 -5.00 -10.51
CA GLU A 247 21.05 -3.74 -11.01
C GLU A 247 20.00 -2.94 -11.79
N GLN A 248 19.24 -3.59 -12.68
CA GLN A 248 18.17 -2.96 -13.45
C GLN A 248 17.04 -2.42 -12.56
N VAL A 249 16.63 -3.17 -11.53
CA VAL A 249 15.64 -2.69 -10.53
C VAL A 249 16.18 -1.46 -9.78
N ASN A 250 17.43 -1.51 -9.34
CA ASN A 250 18.07 -0.39 -8.67
C ASN A 250 18.16 0.86 -9.58
N GLU A 251 18.60 0.69 -10.83
CA GLU A 251 18.68 1.78 -11.81
C GLU A 251 17.31 2.37 -12.14
N ALA A 252 16.28 1.54 -12.37
CA ALA A 252 14.91 2.01 -12.63
C ALA A 252 14.39 2.88 -11.48
N LEU A 253 14.57 2.45 -10.22
CA LEU A 253 14.20 3.24 -9.05
C LEU A 253 15.03 4.54 -8.93
N LEU A 254 16.30 4.53 -9.31
CA LEU A 254 17.16 5.72 -9.24
C LEU A 254 16.86 6.80 -10.29
N HIS A 255 16.13 6.46 -11.36
CA HIS A 255 15.58 7.38 -12.35
C HIS A 255 14.25 8.03 -11.91
N ALA A 256 13.60 7.53 -10.86
CA ALA A 256 12.33 8.06 -10.38
C ALA A 256 12.45 9.52 -9.87
N ARG A 257 11.43 10.33 -10.18
CA ARG A 257 11.40 11.79 -9.95
C ARG A 257 10.36 12.19 -8.90
N ALA A 258 10.27 13.49 -8.61
CA ALA A 258 9.37 14.03 -7.59
C ALA A 258 7.90 13.79 -7.97
N GLY A 259 7.27 12.87 -7.26
CA GLY A 259 5.90 12.40 -7.46
C GLY A 259 5.77 11.11 -8.28
N SER A 260 6.85 10.42 -8.66
CA SER A 260 6.74 9.18 -9.43
C SER A 260 6.01 8.06 -8.69
N ILE A 261 5.32 7.22 -9.47
CA ILE A 261 4.66 5.99 -9.06
C ILE A 261 5.43 4.85 -9.73
N ILE A 262 6.08 4.00 -8.94
CA ILE A 262 6.91 2.90 -9.43
C ILE A 262 6.12 1.60 -9.36
N ILE A 263 5.99 0.85 -10.46
CA ILE A 263 5.45 -0.53 -10.45
C ILE A 263 6.54 -1.55 -10.15
N LEU A 264 6.23 -2.43 -9.21
CA LEU A 264 7.03 -3.57 -8.75
C LEU A 264 6.09 -4.74 -8.42
N HIS A 265 6.64 -5.90 -8.12
CA HIS A 265 5.90 -7.13 -7.82
C HIS A 265 6.32 -7.71 -6.46
N MET A 266 5.39 -8.37 -5.76
CA MET A 266 5.64 -8.99 -4.43
C MET A 266 5.29 -10.48 -4.37
N ASN A 267 5.03 -11.08 -5.53
CA ASN A 267 4.55 -12.45 -5.72
C ASN A 267 5.58 -13.41 -6.36
N GLN A 268 6.83 -12.94 -6.54
CA GLN A 268 7.93 -13.62 -7.26
C GLN A 268 9.22 -13.65 -6.40
N PRO A 269 9.29 -14.42 -5.30
CA PRO A 269 10.43 -14.43 -4.35
C PRO A 269 11.76 -14.95 -4.93
N GLU A 270 11.72 -15.59 -6.10
CA GLU A 270 12.89 -16.02 -6.88
C GLU A 270 13.51 -14.86 -7.69
N SER A 271 12.79 -13.74 -7.87
CA SER A 271 13.33 -12.54 -8.52
C SER A 271 14.28 -11.75 -7.60
N GLU A 272 15.03 -10.83 -8.20
CA GLU A 272 15.96 -9.94 -7.50
C GLU A 272 15.32 -8.58 -7.13
N THR A 273 13.99 -8.50 -7.19
CA THR A 273 13.20 -7.30 -6.89
C THR A 273 13.45 -6.79 -5.47
N ALA A 274 13.56 -7.67 -4.47
CA ALA A 274 13.88 -7.28 -3.10
C ALA A 274 15.28 -6.66 -3.00
N GLU A 275 16.25 -7.22 -3.72
CA GLU A 275 17.66 -6.83 -3.68
C GLU A 275 17.88 -5.46 -4.35
N GLY A 276 17.30 -5.21 -5.54
CA GLY A 276 17.40 -3.90 -6.19
C GLY A 276 16.67 -2.78 -5.43
N VAL A 277 15.53 -3.08 -4.80
CA VAL A 277 14.83 -2.13 -3.91
C VAL A 277 15.67 -1.77 -2.67
N ARG A 278 16.41 -2.74 -2.12
CA ARG A 278 17.29 -2.53 -0.96
C ARG A 278 18.47 -1.61 -1.25
N ASP A 279 19.02 -1.63 -2.46
CA ASP A 279 20.11 -0.75 -2.87
C ASP A 279 19.63 0.68 -3.18
N ALA A 280 18.51 0.80 -3.91
CA ALA A 280 18.02 2.11 -4.34
C ALA A 280 17.43 2.95 -3.20
N VAL A 281 16.70 2.35 -2.25
CA VAL A 281 15.98 3.09 -1.19
C VAL A 281 16.91 3.96 -0.31
N PRO A 282 18.06 3.47 0.21
CA PRO A 282 19.01 4.30 0.95
C PRO A 282 19.58 5.46 0.14
N VAL A 283 19.83 5.27 -1.16
CA VAL A 283 20.33 6.32 -2.06
C VAL A 283 19.24 7.37 -2.33
N LEU A 284 18.00 6.95 -2.56
CA LEU A 284 16.86 7.84 -2.74
C LEU A 284 16.57 8.68 -1.48
N ARG A 285 16.67 8.08 -0.29
CA ARG A 285 16.60 8.80 0.99
C ARG A 285 17.70 9.85 1.10
N LYS A 286 18.96 9.52 0.76
CA LYS A 286 20.08 10.48 0.70
C LYS A 286 19.86 11.59 -0.33
N LYS A 287 19.22 11.32 -1.47
CA LYS A 287 18.77 12.33 -2.46
C LYS A 287 17.60 13.21 -1.97
N GLY A 288 17.08 12.96 -0.76
CA GLY A 288 16.01 13.74 -0.12
C GLY A 288 14.59 13.31 -0.46
N PHE A 289 14.40 12.09 -0.98
CA PHE A 289 13.06 11.54 -1.22
C PHE A 289 12.46 10.88 0.04
N ARG A 290 11.14 10.98 0.17
CA ARG A 290 10.34 10.21 1.15
C ARG A 290 9.33 9.33 0.43
N PHE A 291 9.16 8.11 0.93
CA PHE A 291 8.14 7.19 0.43
C PHE A 291 6.77 7.51 1.05
N VAL A 292 5.70 7.31 0.29
CA VAL A 292 4.29 7.51 0.69
C VAL A 292 3.40 6.44 0.04
N LYS A 293 2.17 6.25 0.54
CA LYS A 293 1.10 5.53 -0.20
C LYS A 293 0.48 6.46 -1.24
N VAL A 294 -0.14 5.90 -2.29
CA VAL A 294 -0.89 6.70 -3.28
C VAL A 294 -1.98 7.53 -2.58
N GLY A 295 -2.66 6.94 -1.60
CA GLY A 295 -3.74 7.56 -0.85
C GLY A 295 -3.35 8.68 0.11
N ASP A 296 -2.07 8.81 0.47
CA ASP A 296 -1.53 9.86 1.35
C ASP A 296 -1.41 11.23 0.63
N VAL A 297 -1.44 11.22 -0.71
CA VAL A 297 -1.24 12.40 -1.57
C VAL A 297 -2.35 12.54 -2.61
N GLY A 298 -2.81 11.42 -3.18
CA GLY A 298 -3.58 11.39 -4.41
C GLY A 298 -2.69 11.27 -5.65
N ALA A 299 -3.30 10.79 -6.74
CA ALA A 299 -2.65 10.64 -8.05
C ALA A 299 -3.38 11.43 -9.14
N ARG A 300 -2.67 11.66 -10.25
CA ARG A 300 -3.06 12.39 -11.45
C ARG A 300 -2.45 11.77 -12.70
#